data_AF-A0A258S509-F1
#
_entry.id   AF-A0A258S509-F1
#
_cell.length_a   1.000
_cell.length_b   1.000
_cell.length_c   1.000
_cell.angle_alpha   90.00
_cell.angle_beta   90.00
_cell.angle_gamma   90.00
#
_symmetry.space_group_name_H-M   'P 1'
#
loop_
_entity.id
_entity.type
_entity.pdbx_description
1 polymer ?
#
loop_
_entity_poly.entity_id
_entity_poly.type
_entity_poly.pdbx_seq_one_letter_code
_entity_poly.pdbx_strand_id
1 'polypeptide(L)'
;MPVSFLSDDQALRYGRFVGDPTSEQLARHFHLDDADRAFIGAHRGDHNRLGVAVQLGSLRLLGTFLEDPAQIPASVTRFAGDQLAIDGSAELMARYCATKGRWRHGPRIRIHYGYRVFSDPGVAFRLHRFLYALCWTGTDRPSALFDAAATWLLEFKVMLPGLSVLERDIARVRTRVAAHVHRRLVDKLTSEQRTRLDTLVAVAEDGRQSPLDRLRDGPYLQSGPEISRAIDRLTEIRTFT
;
A
#
# COMPACT_ATOMS: atom_id res chain seq x y z
N MET A 1 11.34 11.27 -10.19
CA MET A 1 11.31 11.73 -8.78
C MET A 1 11.00 10.54 -7.90
N PRO A 2 11.83 10.21 -6.90
CA PRO A 2 11.46 9.18 -5.91
C PRO A 2 10.21 9.66 -5.17
N VAL A 3 9.17 8.82 -5.15
CA VAL A 3 7.89 9.12 -4.48
C VAL A 3 7.81 8.34 -3.17
N SER A 4 8.94 8.20 -2.48
CA SER A 4 8.97 7.47 -1.21
C SER A 4 8.24 8.30 -0.16
N PHE A 5 7.16 7.74 0.37
CA PHE A 5 6.35 8.36 1.42
C PHE A 5 6.14 7.41 2.62
N LEU A 6 6.73 6.23 2.56
CA LEU A 6 6.72 5.24 3.63
C LEU A 6 7.95 5.42 4.52
N SER A 7 7.82 5.05 5.79
CA SER A 7 9.00 4.89 6.65
C SER A 7 9.84 3.69 6.22
N ASP A 8 11.12 3.66 6.59
CA ASP A 8 12.00 2.54 6.31
C ASP A 8 11.47 1.22 6.92
N ASP A 9 10.85 1.29 8.09
CA ASP A 9 10.21 0.14 8.75
C ASP A 9 8.99 -0.38 7.96
N GLN A 10 8.14 0.52 7.44
CA GLN A 10 7.02 0.13 6.58
C GLN A 10 7.52 -0.50 5.28
N ALA A 11 8.56 0.08 4.66
CA ALA A 11 9.18 -0.44 3.46
C ALA A 11 9.79 -1.83 3.70
N LEU A 12 10.43 -2.06 4.85
CA LEU A 12 11.06 -3.32 5.21
C LEU A 12 10.05 -4.45 5.39
N ARG A 13 8.88 -4.14 5.97
CA ARG A 13 7.80 -5.12 6.22
C ARG A 13 7.05 -5.55 4.97
N TYR A 14 7.13 -4.77 3.89
CA TYR A 14 6.35 -5.03 2.69
C TYR A 14 6.82 -6.30 1.96
N GLY A 15 5.97 -7.33 1.97
CA GLY A 15 6.23 -8.60 1.28
C GLY A 15 7.38 -9.42 1.86
N ARG A 16 7.78 -9.18 3.11
CA ARG A 16 8.93 -9.83 3.77
C ARG A 16 8.59 -10.22 5.20
N PHE A 17 9.29 -11.24 5.72
CA PHE A 17 9.27 -11.53 7.14
C PHE A 17 10.13 -10.51 7.90
N VAL A 18 9.60 -9.97 8.98
CA VAL A 18 10.35 -9.16 9.95
C VAL A 18 10.39 -9.95 11.25
N GLY A 19 11.41 -10.80 11.36
CA GLY A 19 11.53 -11.77 12.45
C GLY A 19 10.65 -13.01 12.26
N ASP A 20 10.51 -13.80 13.33
CA ASP A 20 9.66 -14.98 13.38
C ASP A 20 8.17 -14.59 13.44
N PRO A 21 7.28 -15.21 12.63
CA PRO A 21 5.84 -15.04 12.76
C PRO A 21 5.34 -15.51 14.12
N THR A 22 4.32 -14.83 14.63
CA THR A 22 3.65 -15.24 15.87
C THR A 22 2.92 -16.57 15.67
N SER A 23 2.63 -17.27 16.77
CA SER A 23 1.83 -18.51 16.72
C SER A 23 0.46 -18.29 16.09
N GLU A 24 -0.16 -17.13 16.30
CA GLU A 24 -1.42 -16.75 15.64
C GLU A 24 -1.25 -16.59 14.13
N GLN A 25 -0.19 -15.92 13.68
CA GLN A 25 0.11 -15.79 12.25
C GLN A 25 0.38 -17.15 11.60
N LEU A 26 1.11 -18.04 12.28
CA LEU A 26 1.34 -19.42 11.81
C LEU A 26 0.01 -20.18 11.71
N ALA A 27 -0.80 -20.18 12.76
CA ALA A 27 -2.10 -20.86 12.76
C ALA A 27 -3.05 -20.31 11.69
N ARG A 28 -3.03 -18.99 11.43
CA ARG A 28 -3.93 -18.37 10.47
C ARG A 28 -3.51 -18.55 9.01
N HIS A 29 -2.22 -18.44 8.71
CA HIS A 29 -1.74 -18.37 7.32
C HIS A 29 -1.03 -19.64 6.85
N PHE A 30 -0.47 -20.43 7.77
CA PHE A 30 0.28 -21.65 7.46
C PHE A 30 -0.48 -22.93 7.80
N HIS A 31 -1.68 -22.85 8.35
CA HIS A 31 -2.52 -24.03 8.51
C HIS A 31 -2.87 -24.65 7.15
N LEU A 32 -2.72 -25.96 7.05
CA LEU A 32 -2.97 -26.75 5.85
C LEU A 32 -4.26 -27.56 6.02
N ASP A 33 -5.30 -27.16 5.31
CA ASP A 33 -6.54 -27.91 5.21
C ASP A 33 -6.40 -29.16 4.30
N ASP A 34 -7.47 -29.92 4.13
CA ASP A 34 -7.44 -31.15 3.33
C ASP A 34 -7.15 -30.89 1.84
N ALA A 35 -7.64 -29.76 1.30
CA ALA A 35 -7.37 -29.38 -0.09
C ALA A 35 -5.90 -28.99 -0.27
N ASP A 36 -5.34 -28.25 0.70
CA ASP A 36 -3.94 -27.89 0.77
C ASP A 36 -3.07 -29.15 0.79
N ARG A 37 -3.40 -30.10 1.68
CA ARG A 37 -2.67 -31.38 1.80
C ARG A 37 -2.74 -32.20 0.52
N ALA A 38 -3.89 -32.26 -0.14
CA ALA A 38 -4.04 -32.95 -1.43
C ALA A 38 -3.17 -32.29 -2.52
N PHE A 39 -3.22 -30.96 -2.64
CA PHE A 39 -2.40 -30.21 -3.59
C PHE A 39 -0.89 -30.38 -3.34
N ILE A 40 -0.48 -30.28 -2.08
CA ILE A 40 0.92 -30.45 -1.66
C ILE A 40 1.37 -31.88 -1.93
N GLY A 41 0.57 -32.88 -1.55
CA GLY A 41 0.88 -34.30 -1.69
C GLY A 41 1.15 -34.75 -3.13
N ALA A 42 0.57 -34.05 -4.12
CA ALA A 42 0.82 -34.27 -5.55
C ALA A 42 2.25 -33.91 -6.02
N HIS A 43 3.07 -33.27 -5.16
CA HIS A 43 4.46 -32.97 -5.46
C HIS A 43 5.38 -34.12 -5.03
N ARG A 44 6.35 -34.46 -5.89
CA ARG A 44 7.28 -35.56 -5.66
C ARG A 44 8.37 -35.17 -4.66
N GLY A 45 8.49 -35.93 -3.59
CA GLY A 45 9.56 -35.81 -2.58
C GLY A 45 9.27 -34.75 -1.51
N ASP A 46 9.70 -35.05 -0.29
CA ASP A 46 9.29 -34.27 0.89
C ASP A 46 9.86 -32.85 0.91
N HIS A 47 11.05 -32.62 0.36
CA HIS A 47 11.60 -31.27 0.16
C HIS A 47 10.69 -30.39 -0.71
N ASN A 48 10.09 -30.94 -1.78
CA ASN A 48 9.16 -30.17 -2.61
C ASN A 48 7.83 -29.95 -1.89
N ARG A 49 7.31 -30.96 -1.19
CA ARG A 49 6.06 -30.84 -0.41
C ARG A 49 6.19 -29.76 0.66
N LEU A 50 7.27 -29.80 1.43
CA LEU A 50 7.61 -28.79 2.43
C LEU A 50 7.77 -27.40 1.79
N GLY A 51 8.54 -27.30 0.70
CA GLY A 51 8.76 -26.04 0.00
C GLY A 51 7.48 -25.42 -0.56
N VAL A 52 6.55 -26.23 -1.07
CA VAL A 52 5.23 -25.77 -1.55
C VAL A 52 4.37 -25.29 -0.39
N ALA A 53 4.32 -26.03 0.72
CA ALA A 53 3.58 -25.63 1.91
C ALA A 53 4.06 -24.28 2.44
N VAL A 54 5.38 -24.09 2.53
CA VAL A 54 5.99 -22.84 2.96
C VAL A 54 5.71 -21.71 1.98
N GLN A 55 5.79 -21.94 0.66
CA GLN A 55 5.46 -20.90 -0.34
C GLN A 55 3.98 -20.50 -0.27
N LEU A 56 3.07 -21.46 -0.08
CA LEU A 56 1.64 -21.21 0.05
C LEU A 56 1.35 -20.34 1.29
N GLY A 57 1.86 -20.73 2.45
CA GLY A 57 1.65 -19.94 3.66
C GLY A 57 2.33 -18.56 3.61
N SER A 58 3.52 -18.47 2.99
CA SER A 58 4.19 -17.18 2.78
C SER A 58 3.38 -16.27 1.85
N LEU A 59 2.79 -16.81 0.78
CA LEU A 59 1.88 -16.04 -0.07
C LEU A 59 0.64 -15.56 0.70
N ARG A 60 0.08 -16.39 1.58
CA ARG A 60 -1.10 -16.04 2.41
C ARG A 60 -0.79 -14.95 3.43
N LEU A 61 0.40 -14.97 4.03
CA LEU A 61 0.79 -13.99 5.05
C LEU A 61 1.35 -12.70 4.44
N LEU A 62 2.28 -12.83 3.49
CA LEU A 62 3.05 -11.71 2.94
C LEU A 62 2.42 -11.12 1.68
N GLY A 63 1.48 -11.82 1.03
CA GLY A 63 0.89 -11.39 -0.23
C GLY A 63 1.77 -11.55 -1.46
N THR A 64 2.96 -12.14 -1.33
CA THR A 64 3.88 -12.41 -2.42
C THR A 64 4.75 -13.61 -2.11
N PHE A 65 5.46 -14.13 -3.13
CA PHE A 65 6.48 -15.14 -2.92
C PHE A 65 7.82 -14.47 -2.60
N LEU A 66 8.59 -15.07 -1.70
CA LEU A 66 9.95 -14.64 -1.45
C LEU A 66 10.85 -15.01 -2.63
N GLU A 67 11.66 -14.05 -3.07
CA GLU A 67 12.69 -14.27 -4.08
C GLU A 67 13.84 -15.12 -3.54
N ASP A 68 14.21 -14.87 -2.27
CA ASP A 68 15.25 -15.59 -1.56
C ASP A 68 14.65 -16.46 -0.45
N PRO A 69 14.61 -17.79 -0.63
CA PRO A 69 14.17 -18.73 0.38
C PRO A 69 14.99 -18.73 1.68
N ALA A 70 16.22 -18.20 1.69
CA ALA A 70 17.00 -18.08 2.93
C ALA A 70 16.37 -17.11 3.95
N GLN A 71 15.45 -16.25 3.50
CA GLN A 71 14.70 -15.33 4.36
C GLN A 71 13.52 -16.00 5.09
N ILE A 72 13.29 -17.30 4.87
CA ILE A 72 12.21 -18.04 5.51
C ILE A 72 12.61 -18.36 6.95
N PRO A 73 11.83 -17.92 7.96
CA PRO A 73 12.13 -18.23 9.35
C PRO A 73 12.03 -19.72 9.66
N ALA A 74 12.87 -20.20 10.59
CA ALA A 74 12.89 -21.61 10.97
C ALA A 74 11.57 -22.08 11.59
N SER A 75 10.87 -21.19 12.30
CA SER A 75 9.53 -21.41 12.86
C SER A 75 8.51 -21.80 11.79
N VAL A 76 8.50 -21.11 10.65
CA VAL A 76 7.63 -21.39 9.49
C VAL A 76 7.91 -22.77 8.91
N THR A 77 9.20 -23.08 8.72
CA THR A 77 9.63 -24.36 8.14
C THR A 77 9.26 -25.53 9.05
N ARG A 78 9.46 -25.37 10.36
CA ARG A 78 9.07 -26.37 11.37
C ARG A 78 7.57 -26.58 11.40
N PHE A 79 6.79 -25.50 11.48
CA PHE A 79 5.33 -25.57 11.54
C PHE A 79 4.71 -26.25 10.31
N ALA A 80 5.28 -26.01 9.12
CA ALA A 80 4.85 -26.72 7.90
C ALA A 80 5.27 -28.20 7.91
N GLY A 81 6.48 -28.52 8.39
CA GLY A 81 6.97 -29.89 8.51
C GLY A 81 6.13 -30.73 9.47
N ASP A 82 5.83 -30.20 10.65
CA ASP A 82 5.02 -30.87 11.68
C ASP A 82 3.63 -31.23 11.14
N GLN A 83 2.99 -30.31 10.42
CA GLN A 83 1.69 -30.56 9.81
C GLN A 83 1.72 -31.65 8.74
N LEU A 84 2.83 -31.80 8.01
CA LEU A 84 3.00 -32.79 6.96
C LEU A 84 3.58 -34.12 7.48
N ALA A 85 3.85 -34.23 8.79
CA ALA A 85 4.59 -35.35 9.39
C ALA A 85 5.94 -35.60 8.70
N ILE A 86 6.67 -34.52 8.42
CA ILE A 86 7.99 -34.54 7.78
C ILE A 86 9.06 -34.16 8.81
N ASP A 87 9.92 -35.12 9.13
CA ASP A 87 11.11 -34.90 9.95
C ASP A 87 12.24 -34.23 9.16
N GLY A 88 13.22 -33.63 9.84
CA GLY A 88 14.39 -33.04 9.17
C GLY A 88 14.05 -31.81 8.32
N SER A 89 13.03 -31.05 8.70
CA SER A 89 12.48 -29.93 7.93
C SER A 89 13.53 -28.88 7.51
N ALA A 90 14.53 -28.60 8.34
CA ALA A 90 15.62 -27.68 8.01
C ALA A 90 16.49 -28.16 6.83
N GLU A 91 16.91 -29.44 6.84
CA GLU A 91 17.73 -30.02 5.77
C GLU A 91 16.94 -30.12 4.46
N LEU A 92 15.69 -30.57 4.55
CA LEU A 92 14.80 -30.66 3.40
C LEU A 92 14.51 -29.30 2.78
N MET A 93 14.35 -28.26 3.60
CA MET A 93 14.16 -26.90 3.12
C MET A 93 15.44 -26.39 2.45
N ALA A 94 16.62 -26.62 3.03
CA ALA A 94 17.90 -26.27 2.38
C ALA A 94 18.06 -26.96 1.01
N ARG A 95 17.70 -28.24 0.93
CA ARG A 95 17.66 -28.99 -0.33
C ARG A 95 16.68 -28.36 -1.33
N TYR A 96 15.47 -28.01 -0.89
CA TYR A 96 14.47 -27.34 -1.74
C TYR A 96 15.00 -26.02 -2.31
N CYS A 97 15.62 -25.18 -1.47
CA CYS A 97 16.24 -23.91 -1.85
C CYS A 97 17.33 -24.08 -2.93
N ALA A 98 18.10 -25.16 -2.87
CA ALA A 98 19.13 -25.47 -3.85
C ALA A 98 18.55 -25.90 -5.21
N THR A 99 17.31 -26.42 -5.26
CA THR A 99 16.72 -26.90 -6.52
C THR A 99 16.12 -25.76 -7.36
N LYS A 100 16.32 -25.82 -8.69
CA LYS A 100 15.63 -24.90 -9.63
C LYS A 100 14.13 -25.19 -9.77
N GLY A 101 13.65 -26.35 -9.29
CA GLY A 101 12.24 -26.76 -9.36
C GLY A 101 11.30 -25.80 -8.62
N ARG A 102 11.79 -25.15 -7.56
CA ARG A 102 11.04 -24.17 -6.74
C ARG A 102 10.38 -23.05 -7.54
N TRP A 103 10.98 -22.63 -8.64
CA TRP A 103 10.45 -21.56 -9.49
C TRP A 103 9.16 -21.94 -10.21
N ARG A 104 8.91 -23.24 -10.37
CA ARG A 104 7.69 -23.76 -11.00
C ARG A 104 6.51 -23.84 -10.03
N HIS A 105 6.77 -23.79 -8.73
CA HIS A 105 5.74 -24.00 -7.71
C HIS A 105 4.89 -22.75 -7.50
N GLY A 106 5.49 -21.56 -7.47
CA GLY A 106 4.76 -20.29 -7.38
C GLY A 106 3.64 -20.13 -8.43
N PRO A 107 3.90 -20.32 -9.74
CA PRO A 107 2.86 -20.31 -10.76
C PRO A 107 1.77 -21.37 -10.55
N ARG A 108 2.13 -22.60 -10.12
CA ARG A 108 1.16 -23.66 -9.83
C ARG A 108 0.26 -23.31 -8.65
N ILE A 109 0.83 -22.78 -7.57
CA ILE A 109 0.10 -22.28 -6.40
C ILE A 109 -0.89 -21.20 -6.85
N ARG A 110 -0.41 -20.20 -7.62
CA ARG A 110 -1.29 -19.13 -8.09
C ARG A 110 -2.50 -19.63 -8.87
N ILE A 111 -2.26 -20.51 -9.86
CA ILE A 111 -3.31 -21.05 -10.71
C ILE A 111 -4.31 -21.85 -9.87
N HIS A 112 -3.81 -22.70 -8.96
CA HIS A 112 -4.67 -23.55 -8.14
C HIS A 112 -5.54 -22.76 -7.15
N TYR A 113 -4.97 -21.75 -6.48
CA TYR A 113 -5.68 -20.98 -5.44
C TYR A 113 -6.33 -19.68 -5.94
N GLY A 114 -6.24 -19.41 -7.25
CA GLY A 114 -6.87 -18.26 -7.91
C GLY A 114 -6.18 -16.92 -7.67
N TYR A 115 -4.86 -16.91 -7.40
CA TYR A 115 -4.11 -15.67 -7.22
C TYR A 115 -3.75 -15.01 -8.54
N ARG A 116 -4.00 -13.71 -8.60
CA ARG A 116 -3.69 -12.83 -9.73
C ARG A 116 -2.40 -12.07 -9.49
N VAL A 117 -1.76 -11.61 -10.56
CA VAL A 117 -0.68 -10.60 -10.44
C VAL A 117 -1.20 -9.22 -10.79
N PHE A 118 -0.48 -8.22 -10.30
CA PHE A 118 -0.81 -6.81 -10.52
C PHE A 118 -0.96 -6.43 -12.01
N SER A 119 -0.20 -7.07 -12.89
CA SER A 119 -0.26 -6.86 -14.34
C SER A 119 -1.44 -7.55 -15.05
N ASP A 120 -2.22 -8.37 -14.35
CA ASP A 120 -3.33 -9.07 -14.99
C ASP A 120 -4.43 -8.08 -15.43
N PRO A 121 -5.09 -8.31 -16.57
CA PRO A 121 -6.09 -7.38 -17.12
C PRO A 121 -7.19 -7.00 -16.11
N GLY A 122 -7.42 -5.69 -15.95
CA GLY A 122 -8.47 -5.15 -15.10
C GLY A 122 -8.15 -5.05 -13.61
N VAL A 123 -7.02 -5.60 -13.12
CA VAL A 123 -6.59 -5.42 -11.72
C VAL A 123 -6.32 -3.95 -11.43
N ALA A 124 -5.41 -3.35 -12.18
CA ALA A 124 -5.05 -1.93 -12.02
C ALA A 124 -6.28 -1.01 -12.13
N PHE A 125 -7.17 -1.27 -13.10
CA PHE A 125 -8.39 -0.49 -13.25
C PHE A 125 -9.29 -0.52 -12.01
N ARG A 126 -9.53 -1.70 -11.44
CA ARG A 126 -10.37 -1.83 -10.23
C ARG A 126 -9.71 -1.19 -9.02
N LEU A 127 -8.40 -1.39 -8.84
CA LEU A 127 -7.64 -0.72 -7.78
C LEU A 127 -7.70 0.80 -7.94
N HIS A 128 -7.48 1.32 -9.15
CA HIS A 128 -7.54 2.76 -9.41
C HIS A 128 -8.93 3.32 -9.12
N ARG A 129 -10.00 2.62 -9.47
CA ARG A 129 -11.37 3.04 -9.14
C ARG A 129 -11.58 3.13 -7.62
N PHE A 130 -11.09 2.14 -6.87
CA PHE A 130 -11.14 2.14 -5.41
C PHE A 130 -10.33 3.30 -4.82
N LEU A 131 -9.07 3.47 -5.21
CA LEU A 131 -8.22 4.56 -4.74
C LEU A 131 -8.73 5.95 -5.15
N TYR A 132 -9.31 6.06 -6.35
CA TYR A 132 -9.94 7.29 -6.81
C TYR A 132 -11.09 7.70 -5.89
N ALA A 133 -11.94 6.76 -5.50
CA ALA A 133 -13.05 7.04 -4.59
C ALA A 133 -12.55 7.55 -3.23
N LEU A 134 -11.50 6.93 -2.66
CA LEU A 134 -10.88 7.39 -1.41
C LEU A 134 -10.32 8.80 -1.53
N CYS A 135 -9.54 9.08 -2.58
CA CYS A 135 -9.00 10.41 -2.84
C CYS A 135 -10.12 11.44 -3.01
N TRP A 136 -11.19 11.09 -3.73
CA TRP A 136 -12.32 11.97 -4.00
C TRP A 136 -13.08 12.37 -2.73
N THR A 137 -13.16 11.47 -1.74
CA THR A 137 -13.79 11.74 -0.44
C THR A 137 -12.83 12.34 0.59
N GLY A 138 -11.63 12.77 0.19
CA GLY A 138 -10.67 13.47 1.05
C GLY A 138 -9.63 12.58 1.74
N THR A 139 -9.57 11.29 1.43
CA THR A 139 -8.45 10.43 1.86
C THR A 139 -7.36 10.43 0.79
N ASP A 140 -6.46 11.41 0.85
CA ASP A 140 -5.41 11.59 -0.16
C ASP A 140 -3.99 11.45 0.40
N ARG A 141 -3.84 11.11 1.69
CA ARG A 141 -2.54 10.85 2.32
C ARG A 141 -1.89 9.62 1.67
N PRO A 142 -0.66 9.73 1.14
CA PRO A 142 -0.01 8.63 0.41
C PRO A 142 0.10 7.33 1.20
N SER A 143 0.50 7.39 2.47
CA SER A 143 0.61 6.22 3.35
C SER A 143 -0.72 5.52 3.58
N ALA A 144 -1.79 6.28 3.87
CA ALA A 144 -3.13 5.72 4.04
C ALA A 144 -3.65 5.04 2.77
N LEU A 145 -3.38 5.63 1.60
CA LEU A 145 -3.72 5.02 0.31
C LEU A 145 -2.90 3.76 0.02
N PHE A 146 -1.65 3.72 0.49
CA PHE A 146 -0.80 2.55 0.36
C PHE A 146 -1.29 1.39 1.21
N ASP A 147 -1.60 1.64 2.47
CA ASP A 147 -2.18 0.63 3.36
C ASP A 147 -3.50 0.09 2.78
N ALA A 148 -4.39 1.00 2.34
CA ALA A 148 -5.63 0.62 1.69
C ALA A 148 -5.41 -0.19 0.40
N ALA A 149 -4.43 0.18 -0.42
CA ALA A 149 -4.09 -0.56 -1.64
C ALA A 149 -3.55 -1.96 -1.31
N ALA A 150 -2.65 -2.08 -0.35
CA ALA A 150 -2.10 -3.36 0.08
C ALA A 150 -3.20 -4.27 0.62
N THR A 151 -4.07 -3.77 1.50
CA THR A 151 -5.23 -4.50 2.00
C THR A 151 -6.14 -4.96 0.87
N TRP A 152 -6.48 -4.07 -0.07
CA TRP A 152 -7.31 -4.40 -1.22
C TRP A 152 -6.66 -5.51 -2.07
N LEU A 153 -5.35 -5.42 -2.34
CA LEU A 153 -4.65 -6.44 -3.12
C LEU A 153 -4.75 -7.81 -2.44
N LEU A 154 -4.50 -7.89 -1.14
CA LEU A 154 -4.59 -9.13 -0.37
C LEU A 154 -6.02 -9.71 -0.37
N GLU A 155 -7.03 -8.87 -0.13
CA GLU A 155 -8.44 -9.26 -0.08
C GLU A 155 -8.91 -9.85 -1.41
N PHE A 156 -8.50 -9.26 -2.53
CA PHE A 156 -8.87 -9.72 -3.88
C PHE A 156 -7.90 -10.77 -4.45
N LYS A 157 -7.07 -11.40 -3.61
CA LYS A 157 -6.05 -12.40 -3.99
C LYS A 157 -5.15 -11.92 -5.14
N VAL A 158 -4.80 -10.64 -5.14
CA VAL A 158 -3.81 -10.07 -6.03
C VAL A 158 -2.48 -10.03 -5.31
N MET A 159 -1.47 -10.63 -5.91
CA MET A 159 -0.11 -10.58 -5.38
C MET A 159 0.40 -9.15 -5.32
N LEU A 160 1.07 -8.83 -4.21
CA LEU A 160 1.70 -7.54 -4.00
C LEU A 160 2.76 -7.31 -5.10
N PRO A 161 2.68 -6.21 -5.87
CA PRO A 161 3.75 -5.84 -6.79
C PRO A 161 4.96 -5.33 -5.99
N GLY A 162 6.10 -5.08 -6.64
CA GLY A 162 7.23 -4.44 -5.96
C GLY A 162 6.85 -3.09 -5.32
N LEU A 163 7.45 -2.78 -4.17
CA LEU A 163 7.13 -1.59 -3.36
C LEU A 163 7.01 -0.31 -4.20
N SER A 164 8.08 0.00 -4.95
CA SER A 164 8.14 1.20 -5.78
C SER A 164 7.15 1.19 -6.93
N VAL A 165 6.67 0.02 -7.39
CA VAL A 165 5.61 -0.08 -8.40
C VAL A 165 4.30 0.40 -7.80
N LEU A 166 3.98 -0.03 -6.58
CA LEU A 166 2.75 0.38 -5.89
C LEU A 166 2.78 1.87 -5.53
N GLU A 167 3.89 2.38 -4.98
CA GLU A 167 4.05 3.81 -4.66
C GLU A 167 3.85 4.70 -5.90
N ARG A 168 4.50 4.36 -7.01
CA ARG A 168 4.36 5.10 -8.27
C ARG A 168 2.93 5.03 -8.81
N ASP A 169 2.26 3.90 -8.64
CA ASP A 169 0.89 3.73 -9.11
C ASP A 169 -0.10 4.58 -8.30
N ILE A 170 0.02 4.57 -6.98
CA ILE A 170 -0.76 5.44 -6.08
C ILE A 170 -0.51 6.90 -6.40
N ALA A 171 0.75 7.31 -6.58
CA ALA A 171 1.10 8.67 -6.95
C ALA A 171 0.42 9.11 -8.25
N ARG A 172 0.35 8.24 -9.27
CA ARG A 172 -0.37 8.53 -10.52
C ARG A 172 -1.86 8.73 -10.29
N VAL A 173 -2.51 7.90 -9.47
CA VAL A 173 -3.94 8.06 -9.15
C VAL A 173 -4.17 9.38 -8.42
N ARG A 174 -3.34 9.70 -7.41
CA ARG A 174 -3.43 10.97 -6.65
C ARG A 174 -3.31 12.18 -7.56
N THR A 175 -2.29 12.24 -8.40
CA THR A 175 -2.09 13.34 -9.36
C THR A 175 -3.29 13.49 -10.30
N ARG A 176 -3.85 12.37 -10.77
CA ARG A 176 -5.04 12.38 -11.63
C ARG A 176 -6.27 12.93 -10.91
N VAL A 177 -6.51 12.52 -9.66
CA VAL A 177 -7.64 13.00 -8.85
C VAL A 177 -7.46 14.49 -8.54
N ALA A 178 -6.27 14.91 -8.11
CA ALA A 178 -5.96 16.31 -7.82
C ALA A 178 -6.20 17.20 -9.05
N ALA A 179 -5.73 16.79 -10.23
CA ALA A 179 -5.99 17.50 -11.48
C ALA A 179 -7.48 17.54 -11.84
N HIS A 180 -8.24 16.47 -11.53
CA HIS A 180 -9.69 16.46 -11.76
C HIS A 180 -10.42 17.41 -10.82
N VAL A 181 -10.10 17.38 -9.52
CA VAL A 181 -10.67 18.30 -8.51
C VAL A 181 -10.36 19.74 -8.90
N HIS A 182 -9.09 20.05 -9.22
CA HIS A 182 -8.68 21.38 -9.61
C HIS A 182 -9.47 21.90 -10.82
N ARG A 183 -9.58 21.11 -11.90
CA ARG A 183 -10.41 21.48 -13.06
C ARG A 183 -11.87 21.75 -12.69
N ARG A 184 -12.49 20.85 -11.90
CA ARG A 184 -13.90 21.01 -11.47
C ARG A 184 -14.13 22.29 -10.65
N LEU A 185 -13.14 22.71 -9.87
CA LEU A 185 -13.18 23.96 -9.12
C LEU A 185 -13.01 25.16 -10.06
N VAL A 186 -12.00 25.15 -10.92
CA VAL A 186 -11.68 26.27 -11.83
C VAL A 186 -12.77 26.50 -12.89
N ASP A 187 -13.39 25.44 -13.41
CA ASP A 187 -14.45 25.52 -14.42
C ASP A 187 -15.71 26.24 -13.90
N LYS A 188 -15.87 26.36 -12.57
CA LYS A 188 -16.99 27.09 -11.95
C LYS A 188 -16.71 28.57 -11.72
N LEU A 189 -15.47 29.02 -11.91
CA LEU A 189 -15.03 30.38 -11.61
C LEU A 189 -15.11 31.26 -12.86
N THR A 190 -15.61 32.49 -12.69
CA THR A 190 -15.51 33.54 -13.72
C THR A 190 -14.07 34.03 -13.89
N SER A 191 -13.77 34.69 -15.00
CA SER A 191 -12.45 35.29 -15.22
C SER A 191 -12.07 36.30 -14.12
N GLU A 192 -13.04 37.08 -13.64
CA GLU A 192 -12.82 38.02 -12.53
C GLU A 192 -12.49 37.31 -11.22
N GLN A 193 -13.22 36.24 -10.89
CA GLN A 193 -12.94 35.43 -9.70
C GLN A 193 -11.54 34.79 -9.77
N ARG A 194 -11.12 34.31 -10.95
CA ARG A 194 -9.77 33.77 -11.14
C ARG A 194 -8.70 34.83 -10.89
N THR A 195 -8.84 36.01 -11.49
CA THR A 195 -7.90 37.13 -11.25
C THR A 195 -7.84 37.51 -9.78
N ARG A 196 -8.99 37.58 -9.09
CA ARG A 196 -9.02 37.85 -7.64
C ARG A 196 -8.29 36.77 -6.83
N LEU A 197 -8.49 35.49 -7.13
CA LEU A 197 -7.77 34.40 -6.46
C LEU A 197 -6.27 34.45 -6.74
N ASP A 198 -5.85 34.77 -7.96
CA ASP A 198 -4.43 34.92 -8.31
C ASP A 198 -3.78 36.07 -7.52
N THR A 199 -4.49 37.20 -7.35
CA THR A 199 -4.00 38.32 -6.53
C THR A 199 -3.84 37.97 -5.06
N LEU A 200 -4.56 36.96 -4.55
CA LEU A 200 -4.40 36.52 -3.15
C LEU A 200 -3.08 35.80 -2.90
N VAL A 201 -2.50 35.17 -3.92
CA VAL A 201 -1.26 34.38 -3.79
C VAL A 201 -0.02 35.18 -4.21
N ALA A 202 -0.20 36.29 -4.94
CA ALA A 202 0.88 37.17 -5.33
C ALA A 202 1.51 37.90 -4.12
N VAL A 203 2.84 37.87 -4.03
CA VAL A 203 3.60 38.64 -3.04
C VAL A 203 4.01 39.97 -3.69
N ALA A 204 3.72 41.10 -3.02
CA ALA A 204 4.14 42.42 -3.49
C ALA A 204 5.68 42.55 -3.47
N GLU A 205 6.26 43.37 -4.35
CA GLU A 205 7.73 43.52 -4.49
C GLU A 205 8.43 43.96 -3.18
N ASP A 206 7.72 44.65 -2.29
CA ASP A 206 8.17 45.15 -1.00
C ASP A 206 7.70 44.30 0.20
N GLY A 207 6.94 43.23 -0.06
CA GLY A 207 6.31 42.38 0.95
C GLY A 207 7.03 41.06 1.19
N ARG A 208 6.84 40.49 2.38
CA ARG A 208 7.27 39.11 2.71
C ARG A 208 6.13 38.10 2.74
N GLN A 209 4.88 38.55 2.64
CA GLN A 209 3.68 37.73 2.80
C GLN A 209 2.66 38.10 1.71
N SER A 210 1.99 37.08 1.16
CA SER A 210 0.85 37.29 0.26
C SER A 210 -0.40 37.71 1.06
N PRO A 211 -1.43 38.30 0.41
CA PRO A 211 -2.72 38.53 1.05
C PRO A 211 -3.31 37.25 1.65
N LEU A 212 -3.14 36.09 1.00
CA LEU A 212 -3.60 34.80 1.52
C LEU A 212 -2.87 34.39 2.79
N ASP A 213 -1.56 34.62 2.89
CA ASP A 213 -0.78 34.32 4.10
C ASP A 213 -1.30 35.12 5.30
N ARG A 214 -1.54 36.43 5.10
CA ARG A 214 -2.16 37.31 6.10
C ARG A 214 -3.55 36.84 6.51
N LEU A 215 -4.38 36.41 5.55
CA LEU A 215 -5.74 35.92 5.83
C LEU A 215 -5.73 34.60 6.61
N ARG A 216 -4.72 33.74 6.38
CA ARG A 216 -4.56 32.46 7.07
C ARG A 216 -3.94 32.56 8.47
N ASP A 217 -3.23 33.65 8.75
CA ASP A 217 -2.48 33.82 10.00
C ASP A 217 -3.42 34.11 11.17
N GLY A 218 -3.89 33.06 11.86
CA GLY A 218 -4.89 33.13 12.93
C GLY A 218 -4.53 34.04 14.10
N PRO A 219 -5.48 34.40 14.98
CA PRO A 219 -5.21 35.26 16.12
C PRO A 219 -4.23 34.61 17.10
N TYR A 220 -3.22 35.36 17.54
CA TYR A 220 -2.14 34.89 18.41
C TYR A 220 -2.15 35.53 19.81
N LEU A 221 -3.01 36.53 20.06
CA LEU A 221 -3.13 37.24 21.34
C LEU A 221 -4.58 37.26 21.84
N GLN A 222 -4.75 37.17 23.16
CA GLN A 222 -6.05 37.33 23.81
C GLN A 222 -6.24 38.79 24.22
N SER A 223 -6.65 39.65 23.28
CA SER A 223 -6.89 41.08 23.55
C SER A 223 -8.06 41.64 22.73
N GLY A 224 -8.70 42.70 23.22
CA GLY A 224 -9.78 43.40 22.51
C GLY A 224 -9.40 43.84 21.08
N PRO A 225 -8.24 44.49 20.87
CA PRO A 225 -7.77 44.84 19.53
C PRO A 225 -7.60 43.64 18.59
N GLU A 226 -7.16 42.50 19.12
CA GLU A 226 -6.98 41.28 18.33
C GLU A 226 -8.33 40.67 17.90
N ILE A 227 -9.36 40.79 18.74
CA ILE A 227 -10.74 40.41 18.38
C ILE A 227 -11.22 41.28 17.20
N SER A 228 -11.03 42.60 17.24
CA SER A 228 -11.40 43.49 16.14
C SER A 228 -10.67 43.12 14.84
N ARG A 229 -9.36 42.88 14.88
CA ARG A 229 -8.58 42.44 13.71
C ARG A 229 -9.09 41.12 13.14
N ALA A 230 -9.49 40.18 13.99
CA ALA A 230 -10.06 38.91 13.54
C ALA A 230 -11.43 39.09 12.86
N ILE A 231 -12.27 40.01 13.36
CA ILE A 231 -13.56 40.37 12.75
C ILE A 231 -13.36 41.05 11.40
N ASP A 232 -12.43 42.00 11.30
CA ASP A 232 -12.11 42.68 10.04
C ASP A 232 -11.65 41.68 8.98
N ARG A 233 -10.79 40.73 9.39
CA ARG A 233 -10.30 39.65 8.53
C ARG A 233 -11.42 38.71 8.07
N LEU A 234 -12.34 38.34 8.97
CA LEU A 234 -13.53 37.56 8.60
C LEU A 234 -14.42 38.32 7.62
N THR A 235 -14.56 39.63 7.81
CA THR A 235 -15.31 40.51 6.90
C THR A 235 -14.64 40.54 5.52
N GLU A 236 -13.32 40.65 5.46
CA GLU A 236 -12.55 40.54 4.22
C GLU A 236 -12.76 39.19 3.52
N ILE A 237 -12.65 38.07 4.25
CA ILE A 237 -12.90 36.72 3.69
C ILE A 237 -14.29 36.60 3.09
N ARG A 238 -15.31 37.14 3.76
CA ARG A 238 -16.70 37.12 3.27
C ARG A 238 -16.89 37.86 1.95
N THR A 239 -16.02 38.79 1.58
CA THR A 239 -16.09 39.45 0.25
C THR A 239 -15.69 38.54 -0.91
N PHE A 240 -15.05 37.38 -0.62
CA PHE A 240 -14.66 36.37 -1.61
C PHE A 240 -15.66 35.22 -1.76
N THR A 241 -16.72 35.17 -0.94
CA THR A 241 -17.75 34.10 -0.93
C THR A 241 -19.05 34.61 -1.52
#